data_AF-A0A8J4XUZ0-F1
#
_entry.id   AF-A0A8J4XUZ0-F1
#
_cell.length_a   1.000
_cell.length_b   1.000
_cell.length_c   1.000
_cell.angle_alpha   90.00
_cell.angle_beta   90.00
_cell.angle_gamma   90.00
#
_symmetry.space_group_name_H-M   'P 1'
#
loop_
_entity.id
_entity.type
_entity.pdbx_description
1 polymer ?
#
loop_
_entity_poly.entity_id
_entity_poly.type
_entity_poly.pdbx_seq_one_letter_code
_entity_poly.pdbx_strand_id
1 'polypeptide(L)'
;MKPVRWISTPREIDVFGTSHDGGYSHDAVVYALKDCGYRHIDTAKRYGCERYIAQAVKASGVPRQEVFLATKCWPTDYGATTTREAFSGSCQRLAVDYLDMYLLHWPEVSSGVKDKKKLLQETWRTLEVLLDEERVKAIGVSNFLERHLEIILEECSVTPHVNQCEFHPFNNPKMLRQFCADRNIQFEGYSPLAKGLALRDPGVVAIAEAHGRSPAQVLVRWSVQSNVPSIPKSTKLECVRANSQVYDFILTQEEMMTLNSMTQTLTCVDRNSMQMKIDNPLPDGYKLNAIPDAFIARPSPAATTAERGGQSHCYLLQELNGWLLCLGKYSQLFHALIIQELLKTPLDSLQVICCVILTKMPMPKTGHIFTS
;
A
#
# COMPACT_ATOMS: atom_id res chain seq x y z
N MET A 1 -3.49 29.92 5.56
CA MET A 1 -3.05 29.08 4.42
C MET A 1 -4.21 28.96 3.44
N LYS A 2 -3.97 29.11 2.13
CA LYS A 2 -5.00 28.76 1.14
C LYS A 2 -5.21 27.24 1.22
N PRO A 3 -6.45 26.72 1.20
CA PRO A 3 -6.67 25.28 1.15
C PRO A 3 -5.91 24.71 -0.05
N VAL A 4 -5.25 23.58 0.14
CA VAL A 4 -4.52 22.94 -0.95
C VAL A 4 -5.52 22.56 -2.03
N ARG A 5 -5.19 22.88 -3.29
CA ARG A 5 -6.13 23.02 -4.43
C ARG A 5 -7.13 21.85 -4.57
N TRP A 6 -6.71 20.62 -4.25
CA TRP A 6 -7.48 19.37 -4.31
C TRP A 6 -8.54 19.19 -3.21
N ILE A 7 -8.50 19.95 -2.12
CA ILE A 7 -9.52 19.88 -1.05
C ILE A 7 -10.82 20.61 -1.48
N SER A 8 -10.80 21.34 -2.60
CA SER A 8 -11.84 22.31 -2.93
C SER A 8 -12.83 21.92 -4.03
N THR A 9 -12.62 20.81 -4.76
CA THR A 9 -13.57 20.39 -5.81
C THR A 9 -14.04 18.93 -5.69
N PRO A 10 -15.35 18.65 -5.86
CA PRO A 10 -15.90 17.29 -5.70
C PRO A 10 -15.36 16.23 -6.67
N ARG A 11 -14.75 16.61 -7.80
CA ARG A 11 -14.18 15.67 -8.79
C ARG A 11 -12.72 15.29 -8.50
N GLU A 12 -12.07 15.95 -7.54
CA GLU A 12 -10.66 15.71 -7.18
C GLU A 12 -10.51 14.66 -6.05
N ILE A 13 -11.60 13.99 -5.67
CA ILE A 13 -11.70 13.02 -4.57
C ILE A 13 -11.54 11.56 -5.05
N ASP A 14 -11.39 11.33 -6.35
CA ASP A 14 -11.18 9.99 -6.91
C ASP A 14 -9.75 9.53 -6.69
N VAL A 15 -9.51 8.94 -5.51
CA VAL A 15 -8.23 8.39 -5.10
C VAL A 15 -8.18 6.90 -5.43
N PHE A 16 -7.23 6.51 -6.28
CA PHE A 16 -6.98 5.11 -6.58
C PHE A 16 -5.93 4.54 -5.62
N GLY A 17 -6.35 3.61 -4.76
CA GLY A 17 -5.46 2.92 -3.82
C GLY A 17 -4.65 1.81 -4.48
N THR A 18 -3.38 1.67 -4.10
CA THR A 18 -2.46 0.71 -4.72
C THR A 18 -1.79 -0.23 -3.73
N SER A 19 -2.41 -0.43 -2.56
CA SER A 19 -1.86 -1.30 -1.51
C SER A 19 -1.59 -2.73 -2.03
N HIS A 20 -0.55 -3.34 -1.46
CA HIS A 20 -0.09 -4.69 -1.81
C HIS A 20 -1.10 -5.80 -1.48
N ASP A 21 -2.13 -5.52 -0.67
CA ASP A 21 -3.12 -6.51 -0.25
C ASP A 21 -3.97 -6.93 -1.47
N GLY A 22 -3.91 -8.20 -1.86
CA GLY A 22 -4.48 -8.69 -3.13
C GLY A 22 -3.66 -8.32 -4.37
N GLY A 23 -2.40 -7.89 -4.21
CA GLY A 23 -1.44 -7.67 -5.30
C GLY A 23 -1.55 -6.32 -6.02
N TYR A 24 -0.48 -5.96 -6.72
CA TYR A 24 -0.42 -4.86 -7.66
C TYR A 24 -1.02 -5.27 -9.02
N SER A 25 -1.73 -4.36 -9.70
CA SER A 25 -2.23 -4.56 -11.06
C SER A 25 -1.87 -3.35 -11.92
N HIS A 26 -0.99 -3.55 -12.91
CA HIS A 26 -0.56 -2.51 -13.84
C HIS A 26 -1.75 -1.99 -14.65
N ASP A 27 -2.52 -2.91 -15.24
CA ASP A 27 -3.65 -2.59 -16.10
C ASP A 27 -4.74 -1.82 -15.35
N ALA A 28 -4.97 -2.14 -14.06
CA ALA A 28 -5.94 -1.41 -13.25
C ALA A 28 -5.55 0.05 -13.04
N VAL A 29 -4.26 0.34 -12.80
CA VAL A 29 -3.76 1.72 -12.64
C VAL A 29 -3.85 2.48 -13.97
N VAL A 30 -3.42 1.85 -15.07
CA VAL A 30 -3.51 2.45 -16.42
C VAL A 30 -4.95 2.80 -16.75
N TYR A 31 -5.86 1.84 -16.58
CA TYR A 31 -7.28 1.99 -16.85
C TYR A 31 -7.94 3.03 -15.95
N ALA A 32 -7.60 3.07 -14.66
CA ALA A 32 -8.10 4.08 -13.73
C ALA A 32 -7.82 5.49 -14.26
N LEU A 33 -6.56 5.77 -14.63
CA LEU A 33 -6.13 7.08 -15.13
C LEU A 33 -6.70 7.42 -16.51
N LYS A 34 -6.59 6.47 -17.44
CA LYS A 34 -6.89 6.69 -18.86
C LYS A 34 -8.38 6.68 -19.16
N ASP A 35 -9.12 5.72 -18.60
CA ASP A 35 -10.48 5.40 -19.03
C ASP A 35 -11.54 5.72 -17.97
N CYS A 36 -11.18 5.76 -16.69
CA CYS A 36 -12.11 6.01 -15.59
C CYS A 36 -12.05 7.44 -15.02
N GLY A 37 -11.10 8.26 -15.47
CA GLY A 37 -10.99 9.66 -15.07
C GLY A 37 -10.30 9.89 -13.72
N TYR A 38 -9.71 8.85 -13.11
CA TYR A 38 -8.92 9.04 -11.89
C TYR A 38 -7.76 10.00 -12.15
N ARG A 39 -7.51 10.88 -11.19
CA ARG A 39 -6.37 11.80 -11.21
C ARG A 39 -5.56 11.75 -9.92
N HIS A 40 -5.95 10.95 -8.92
CA HIS A 40 -5.18 10.77 -7.70
C HIS A 40 -4.79 9.30 -7.53
N ILE A 41 -3.49 9.04 -7.35
CA ILE A 41 -2.93 7.74 -6.99
C ILE A 41 -2.33 7.80 -5.59
N ASP A 42 -2.81 6.93 -4.70
CA ASP A 42 -2.24 6.71 -3.39
C ASP A 42 -1.40 5.42 -3.38
N THR A 43 -0.13 5.55 -3.00
CA THR A 43 0.80 4.44 -2.80
C THR A 43 1.61 4.62 -1.51
N ALA A 44 2.60 3.77 -1.30
CA ALA A 44 3.58 3.91 -0.23
C ALA A 44 4.87 3.17 -0.59
N LYS A 45 6.03 3.67 -0.12
CA LYS A 45 7.32 2.94 -0.20
C LYS A 45 7.17 1.48 0.23
N ARG A 46 6.52 1.27 1.38
CA ARG A 46 6.33 -0.07 1.98
C ARG A 46 5.59 -1.06 1.07
N TYR A 47 4.72 -0.58 0.18
CA TYR A 47 3.97 -1.43 -0.74
C TYR A 47 4.87 -2.00 -1.84
N GLY A 48 6.04 -1.38 -2.09
CA GLY A 48 7.05 -1.82 -3.04
C GLY A 48 6.67 -1.70 -4.50
N CYS A 49 5.55 -1.06 -4.82
CA CYS A 49 5.03 -0.94 -6.18
C CYS A 49 5.34 0.41 -6.85
N GLU A 50 6.08 1.32 -6.20
CA GLU A 50 6.37 2.67 -6.72
C GLU A 50 6.97 2.67 -8.14
N ARG A 51 7.88 1.74 -8.43
CA ARG A 51 8.45 1.58 -9.80
C ARG A 51 7.41 1.17 -10.84
N TYR A 52 6.47 0.32 -10.46
CA TYR A 52 5.40 -0.11 -11.37
C TYR A 52 4.36 1.00 -11.58
N ILE A 53 4.11 1.81 -10.54
CA ILE A 53 3.26 3.00 -10.64
C ILE A 53 3.84 3.99 -11.65
N ALA A 54 5.15 4.25 -11.63
CA ALA A 54 5.82 5.10 -12.62
C ALA A 54 5.53 4.62 -14.05
N GLN A 55 5.67 3.32 -14.29
CA GLN A 55 5.40 2.70 -15.58
C GLN A 55 3.94 2.82 -15.99
N ALA A 56 3.00 2.59 -15.07
CA ALA A 56 1.56 2.68 -15.33
C ALA A 56 1.10 4.12 -15.61
N VAL A 57 1.60 5.09 -14.84
CA VAL A 57 1.35 6.52 -15.11
C VAL A 57 1.82 6.88 -16.52
N LYS A 58 3.04 6.48 -16.88
CA LYS A 58 3.56 6.70 -18.25
C LYS A 58 2.71 6.00 -19.32
N ALA A 59 2.32 4.75 -19.09
CA ALA A 59 1.51 3.96 -20.03
C ALA A 59 0.08 4.50 -20.19
N SER A 60 -0.47 5.18 -19.17
CA SER A 60 -1.79 5.81 -19.24
C SER A 60 -1.86 6.95 -20.26
N GLY A 61 -0.72 7.59 -20.57
CA GLY A 61 -0.65 8.77 -21.42
C GLY A 61 -1.16 10.05 -20.75
N VAL A 62 -1.58 10.01 -19.48
CA VAL A 62 -2.02 11.20 -18.74
C VAL A 62 -0.79 12.04 -18.35
N PRO A 63 -0.79 13.36 -18.62
CA PRO A 63 0.33 14.22 -18.25
C PRO A 63 0.60 14.20 -16.73
N ARG A 64 1.88 14.15 -16.32
CA ARG A 64 2.29 14.06 -14.90
C ARG A 64 1.66 15.17 -14.04
N GLN A 65 1.55 16.38 -14.57
CA GLN A 65 0.97 17.53 -13.86
C GLN A 65 -0.53 17.41 -13.59
N GLU A 66 -1.23 16.51 -14.29
CA GLU A 66 -2.63 16.19 -14.04
C GLU A 66 -2.79 15.05 -13.02
N VAL A 67 -1.75 14.26 -12.78
CA VAL A 67 -1.78 13.15 -11.82
C VAL A 67 -1.29 13.63 -10.46
N PHE A 68 -2.17 13.61 -9.47
CA PHE A 68 -1.85 13.75 -8.06
C PHE A 68 -1.23 12.46 -7.54
N LEU A 69 0.05 12.49 -7.17
CA LEU A 69 0.78 11.32 -6.70
C LEU A 69 1.13 11.44 -5.22
N ALA A 70 0.54 10.53 -4.41
CA ALA A 70 0.77 10.44 -2.98
C ALA A 70 1.59 9.18 -2.61
N THR A 71 2.61 9.34 -1.77
CA THR A 71 3.34 8.22 -1.15
C THR A 71 3.69 8.53 0.31
N LYS A 72 4.29 7.56 1.01
CA LYS A 72 4.42 7.59 2.48
C LYS A 72 5.82 7.20 2.93
N CYS A 73 6.35 7.94 3.90
CA CYS A 73 7.57 7.64 4.63
C CYS A 73 7.29 6.52 5.64
N TRP A 74 8.05 5.43 5.59
CA TRP A 74 7.91 4.33 6.55
C TRP A 74 8.65 4.67 7.87
N PRO A 75 8.19 4.20 9.05
CA PRO A 75 8.81 4.55 10.33
C PRO A 75 10.30 4.24 10.47
N THR A 76 10.83 3.26 9.75
CA THR A 76 12.28 2.96 9.79
C THR A 76 13.12 4.03 9.09
N ASP A 77 12.49 4.93 8.34
CA ASP A 77 13.14 6.03 7.63
C ASP A 77 12.94 7.39 8.34
N TYR A 78 12.37 7.41 9.55
CA TYR A 78 12.17 8.64 10.30
C TYR A 78 13.51 9.22 10.80
N GLY A 79 13.57 10.54 10.88
CA GLY A 79 14.78 11.32 11.17
C GLY A 79 15.12 12.30 10.05
N ALA A 80 15.88 13.36 10.35
CA ALA A 80 16.06 14.45 9.39
C ALA A 80 16.71 14.01 8.06
N THR A 81 17.85 13.32 8.16
CA THR A 81 18.57 12.87 6.96
C THR A 81 17.86 11.69 6.28
N THR A 82 17.46 10.69 7.07
CA THR A 82 16.84 9.45 6.58
C THR A 82 15.51 9.70 5.88
N THR A 83 14.70 10.65 6.35
CA THR A 83 13.43 11.01 5.71
C THR A 83 13.67 11.72 4.38
N ARG A 84 14.67 12.60 4.27
CA ARG A 84 15.03 13.24 2.99
C ARG A 84 15.57 12.23 1.98
N GLU A 85 16.37 11.26 2.42
CA GLU A 85 16.85 10.15 1.59
C GLU A 85 15.69 9.26 1.12
N ALA A 86 14.78 8.89 2.02
CA ALA A 86 13.62 8.08 1.68
C ALA A 86 12.68 8.78 0.70
N PHE A 87 12.43 10.08 0.89
CA PHE A 87 11.70 10.92 -0.06
C PHE A 87 12.36 10.92 -1.45
N SER A 88 13.67 11.13 -1.51
CA SER A 88 14.43 11.14 -2.77
C SER A 88 14.40 9.77 -3.45
N GLY A 89 14.51 8.68 -2.68
CA GLY A 89 14.37 7.32 -3.18
C GLY A 89 12.97 7.02 -3.72
N SER A 90 11.91 7.52 -3.07
CA SER A 90 10.54 7.42 -3.59
C SER A 90 10.38 8.19 -4.90
N CYS A 91 10.90 9.42 -5.00
CA CYS A 91 10.92 10.20 -6.23
C CYS A 91 11.64 9.46 -7.37
N GLN A 92 12.80 8.86 -7.09
CA GLN A 92 13.54 8.05 -8.07
C GLN A 92 12.74 6.83 -8.53
N ARG A 93 12.12 6.08 -7.61
CA ARG A 93 11.31 4.91 -7.96
C ARG A 93 10.06 5.29 -8.75
N LEU A 94 9.42 6.41 -8.40
CA LEU A 94 8.26 6.96 -9.10
C LEU A 94 8.63 7.68 -10.41
N ALA A 95 9.92 7.90 -10.66
CA ALA A 95 10.46 8.66 -11.80
C ALA A 95 9.87 10.09 -11.90
N VAL A 96 9.86 10.80 -10.79
CA VAL A 96 9.33 12.18 -10.67
C VAL A 96 10.28 13.07 -9.88
N ASP A 97 10.25 14.38 -10.15
CA ASP A 97 11.06 15.35 -9.40
C ASP A 97 10.38 15.84 -8.12
N TYR A 98 9.04 15.80 -8.10
CA TYR A 98 8.19 16.23 -6.99
C TYR A 98 7.04 15.25 -6.72
N LEU A 99 6.52 15.29 -5.49
CA LEU A 99 5.30 14.60 -5.08
C LEU A 99 4.16 15.59 -4.83
N ASP A 100 2.93 15.19 -5.10
CA ASP A 100 1.79 16.05 -4.77
C ASP A 100 1.44 15.91 -3.28
N MET A 101 1.65 14.74 -2.69
CA MET A 101 1.52 14.51 -1.25
C MET A 101 2.55 13.53 -0.69
N TYR A 102 3.10 13.85 0.49
CA TYR A 102 3.98 12.94 1.24
C TYR A 102 3.54 12.82 2.69
N LEU A 103 3.31 11.58 3.15
CA LEU A 103 2.74 11.30 4.46
C LEU A 103 3.70 10.54 5.38
N LEU A 104 3.65 10.81 6.68
CA LEU A 104 4.17 9.87 7.68
C LEU A 104 3.23 8.67 7.77
N HIS A 105 3.70 7.45 7.48
CA HIS A 105 2.82 6.29 7.31
C HIS A 105 2.20 5.80 8.64
N TRP A 106 2.95 5.88 9.74
CA TRP A 106 2.50 5.45 11.08
C TRP A 106 3.08 6.35 12.18
N PRO A 107 2.36 6.58 13.29
CA PRO A 107 2.90 7.35 14.42
C PRO A 107 3.92 6.56 15.25
N GLU A 108 3.88 5.23 15.20
CA GLU A 108 4.84 4.38 15.90
C GLU A 108 6.24 4.53 15.28
N VAL A 109 7.26 4.45 16.13
CA VAL A 109 8.68 4.46 15.74
C VAL A 109 9.39 3.25 16.35
N SER A 110 10.61 2.95 15.92
CA SER A 110 11.34 1.80 16.45
C SER A 110 11.47 1.86 17.97
N SER A 111 11.34 0.70 18.63
CA SER A 111 11.44 0.57 20.09
C SER A 111 12.81 0.95 20.63
N GLY A 112 13.87 0.89 19.81
CA GLY A 112 15.22 1.34 20.15
C GLY A 112 15.39 2.86 20.23
N VAL A 113 14.41 3.65 19.77
CA VAL A 113 14.46 5.12 19.82
C VAL A 113 14.21 5.60 21.24
N LYS A 114 15.20 6.31 21.82
CA LYS A 114 15.12 6.87 23.18
C LYS A 114 14.08 7.98 23.29
N ASP A 115 14.12 8.94 22.36
CA ASP A 115 13.22 10.09 22.35
C ASP A 115 12.32 10.05 21.10
N LYS A 116 11.20 9.34 21.24
CA LYS A 116 10.24 9.12 20.17
C LYS A 116 9.53 10.42 19.75
N LYS A 117 9.25 11.30 20.73
CA LYS A 117 8.61 12.59 20.50
C LYS A 117 9.51 13.45 19.62
N LYS A 118 10.77 13.60 20.01
CA LYS A 118 11.75 14.38 19.24
C LYS A 118 11.94 13.83 17.84
N LEU A 119 12.06 12.51 17.68
CA LEU A 119 12.20 11.90 16.35
C LEU A 119 11.02 12.24 15.44
N LEU A 120 9.78 12.15 15.94
CA LEU A 120 8.59 12.50 15.16
C LEU A 120 8.57 13.98 14.79
N GLN A 121 8.90 14.88 15.73
CA GLN A 121 8.95 16.32 15.48
C GLN A 121 10.04 16.70 14.46
N GLU A 122 11.23 16.12 14.56
CA GLU A 122 12.33 16.30 13.60
C GLU A 122 11.98 15.76 12.20
N THR A 123 11.31 14.60 12.16
CA THR A 123 10.80 14.02 10.92
C THR A 123 9.77 14.94 10.28
N TRP A 124 8.83 15.47 11.07
CA TRP A 124 7.84 16.43 10.57
C TRP A 124 8.49 17.71 10.06
N ARG A 125 9.47 18.25 10.78
CA ARG A 125 10.25 19.41 10.33
C ARG A 125 10.90 19.17 8.97
N THR A 126 11.32 17.95 8.69
CA THR A 126 11.88 17.59 7.38
C THR A 126 10.83 17.62 6.27
N LEU A 127 9.60 17.18 6.55
CA LEU A 127 8.47 17.34 5.63
C LEU A 127 8.17 18.83 5.36
N GLU A 128 8.21 19.68 6.39
CA GLU A 128 8.04 21.14 6.23
C GLU A 128 9.12 21.75 5.33
N VAL A 129 10.38 21.33 5.48
CA VAL A 129 11.46 21.79 4.59
C VAL A 129 11.24 21.32 3.16
N LEU A 130 10.82 20.07 2.94
CA LEU A 130 10.50 19.58 1.59
C LEU A 130 9.35 20.34 0.94
N LEU A 131 8.38 20.80 1.74
CA LEU A 131 7.28 21.65 1.30
C LEU A 131 7.76 23.05 0.90
N ASP A 132 8.62 23.66 1.72
CA ASP A 132 9.24 24.97 1.46
C ASP A 132 10.15 24.94 0.21
N GLU A 133 10.85 23.82 -0.03
CA GLU A 133 11.63 23.57 -1.25
C GLU A 133 10.79 23.26 -2.49
N GLU A 134 9.44 23.28 -2.38
CA GLU A 134 8.49 22.91 -3.44
C GLU A 134 8.69 21.49 -4.00
N ARG A 135 9.42 20.63 -3.29
CA ARG A 135 9.64 19.22 -3.64
C ARG A 135 8.40 18.38 -3.38
N VAL A 136 7.57 18.80 -2.43
CA VAL A 136 6.24 18.23 -2.19
C VAL A 136 5.22 19.34 -2.10
N LYS A 137 4.00 19.13 -2.62
CA LYS A 137 2.94 20.16 -2.60
C LYS A 137 2.02 20.10 -1.38
N ALA A 138 1.92 18.95 -0.71
CA ALA A 138 1.37 18.85 0.64
C ALA A 138 2.02 17.75 1.48
N ILE A 139 1.99 17.99 2.77
CA ILE A 139 2.50 17.08 3.80
C ILE A 139 1.39 16.69 4.76
N GLY A 140 1.43 15.46 5.24
CA GLY A 140 0.40 14.94 6.15
C GLY A 140 0.87 13.71 6.90
N VAL A 141 -0.07 13.06 7.56
CA VAL A 141 0.17 11.87 8.37
C VAL A 141 -0.86 10.80 8.06
N SER A 142 -0.59 9.56 8.47
CA SER A 142 -1.50 8.43 8.34
C SER A 142 -1.52 7.60 9.61
N ASN A 143 -2.71 7.16 10.03
CA ASN A 143 -2.95 6.39 11.25
C ASN A 143 -2.70 7.14 12.57
N PHE A 144 -2.62 8.48 12.53
CA PHE A 144 -2.40 9.28 13.73
C PHE A 144 -3.71 9.47 14.50
N LEU A 145 -3.63 9.27 15.81
CA LEU A 145 -4.71 9.57 16.76
C LEU A 145 -4.47 10.98 17.33
N GLU A 146 -5.43 11.51 18.07
CA GLU A 146 -5.41 12.87 18.64
C GLU A 146 -4.10 13.14 19.40
N ARG A 147 -3.73 12.24 20.33
CA ARG A 147 -2.46 12.32 21.08
C ARG A 147 -1.19 12.32 20.22
N HIS A 148 -1.24 11.71 19.03
CA HIS A 148 -0.10 11.69 18.11
C HIS A 148 -0.03 12.97 17.29
N LEU A 149 -1.20 13.50 16.89
CA LEU A 149 -1.28 14.80 16.24
C LEU A 149 -0.81 15.92 17.18
N GLU A 150 -1.17 15.86 18.46
CA GLU A 150 -0.72 16.83 19.48
C GLU A 150 0.81 16.95 19.55
N ILE A 151 1.55 15.83 19.44
CA ILE A 151 3.03 15.83 19.40
C ILE A 151 3.56 16.68 18.24
N ILE A 152 2.93 16.57 17.06
CA ILE A 152 3.32 17.34 15.87
C ILE A 152 2.91 18.80 16.01
N LEU A 153 1.68 19.04 16.46
CA LEU A 153 1.08 20.37 16.58
C LEU A 153 1.77 21.26 17.62
N GLU A 154 2.45 20.67 18.59
CA GLU A 154 3.20 21.41 19.62
C GLU A 154 4.34 22.26 19.02
N GLU A 155 4.98 21.79 17.94
CA GLU A 155 6.20 22.42 17.39
C GLU A 155 6.13 22.67 15.87
N CYS A 156 5.06 22.25 15.17
CA CYS A 156 4.98 22.42 13.73
C CYS A 156 4.85 23.89 13.32
N SER A 157 5.54 24.27 12.25
CA SER A 157 5.29 25.52 11.51
C SER A 157 4.15 25.38 10.51
N VAL A 158 3.92 24.16 10.01
CA VAL A 158 2.85 23.82 9.07
C VAL A 158 2.03 22.68 9.66
N THR A 159 0.76 22.96 9.93
CA THR A 159 -0.22 21.94 10.35
C THR A 159 -0.36 20.86 9.27
N PRO A 160 -0.45 19.57 9.62
CA PRO A 160 -0.69 18.52 8.63
C PRO A 160 -1.90 18.83 7.75
N HIS A 161 -1.73 18.75 6.43
CA HIS A 161 -2.85 19.00 5.50
C HIS A 161 -3.87 17.86 5.53
N VAL A 162 -3.38 16.63 5.77
CA VAL A 162 -4.19 15.40 5.74
C VAL A 162 -3.83 14.50 6.93
N ASN A 163 -4.83 13.84 7.51
CA ASN A 163 -4.68 12.64 8.33
C ASN A 163 -5.43 11.48 7.68
N GLN A 164 -4.68 10.53 7.09
CA GLN A 164 -5.22 9.39 6.36
C GLN A 164 -5.40 8.18 7.28
N CYS A 165 -6.64 7.77 7.54
CA CYS A 165 -6.97 6.72 8.50
C CYS A 165 -7.97 5.70 7.92
N GLU A 166 -8.10 4.56 8.59
CA GLU A 166 -9.13 3.58 8.23
C GLU A 166 -10.51 4.20 8.41
N PHE A 167 -11.36 4.07 7.40
CA PHE A 167 -12.69 4.67 7.42
C PHE A 167 -13.70 3.87 6.60
N HIS A 168 -14.74 3.40 7.27
CA HIS A 168 -15.89 2.70 6.69
C HIS A 168 -17.04 2.70 7.72
N PRO A 169 -18.28 2.27 7.38
CA PRO A 169 -19.41 2.30 8.33
C PRO A 169 -19.12 1.60 9.68
N PHE A 170 -18.39 0.48 9.64
CA PHE A 170 -17.97 -0.26 10.85
C PHE A 170 -16.73 0.31 11.57
N ASN A 171 -16.16 1.42 11.11
CA ASN A 171 -15.03 2.11 11.72
C ASN A 171 -15.07 3.60 11.33
N ASN A 172 -15.81 4.38 12.12
CA ASN A 172 -16.05 5.81 11.89
C ASN A 172 -15.62 6.62 13.13
N PRO A 173 -14.32 6.97 13.24
CA PRO A 173 -13.77 7.63 14.42
C PRO A 173 -14.20 9.09 14.50
N LYS A 174 -15.42 9.34 14.99
CA LYS A 174 -16.07 10.66 15.03
C LYS A 174 -15.23 11.71 15.79
N MET A 175 -14.66 11.34 16.93
CA MET A 175 -13.83 12.24 17.75
C MET A 175 -12.58 12.69 17.00
N LEU A 176 -11.84 11.75 16.40
CA LEU A 176 -10.64 12.07 15.61
C LEU A 176 -10.97 12.93 14.39
N ARG A 177 -12.08 12.63 13.70
CA ARG A 177 -12.57 13.43 12.56
C ARG A 177 -12.89 14.85 12.99
N GLN A 178 -13.59 15.03 14.10
CA GLN A 178 -13.89 16.36 14.64
C GLN A 178 -12.61 17.10 15.03
N PHE A 179 -11.67 16.42 15.71
CA PHE A 179 -10.37 16.99 16.07
C PHE A 179 -9.60 17.50 14.84
N CYS A 180 -9.62 16.72 13.75
CA CYS A 180 -9.01 17.10 12.48
C CYS A 180 -9.72 18.32 11.86
N ALA A 181 -11.05 18.30 11.80
CA ALA A 181 -11.86 19.40 11.26
C ALA A 181 -11.64 20.72 12.01
N ASP A 182 -11.62 20.70 13.34
CA ASP A 182 -11.38 21.87 14.20
C ASP A 182 -10.00 22.53 13.94
N ARG A 183 -9.08 21.78 13.34
CA ARG A 183 -7.69 22.21 13.05
C ARG A 183 -7.41 22.35 11.56
N ASN A 184 -8.44 22.29 10.71
CA ASN A 184 -8.31 22.32 9.25
C ASN A 184 -7.40 21.22 8.67
N ILE A 185 -7.39 20.05 9.31
CA ILE A 185 -6.73 18.84 8.81
C ILE A 185 -7.78 18.03 8.05
N GLN A 186 -7.57 17.77 6.76
CA GLN A 186 -8.48 16.93 5.99
C GLN A 186 -8.37 15.48 6.46
N PHE A 187 -9.48 14.90 6.91
CA PHE A 187 -9.52 13.48 7.20
C PHE A 187 -9.74 12.70 5.90
N GLU A 188 -8.86 11.75 5.58
CA GLU A 188 -8.92 10.92 4.38
C GLU A 188 -9.08 9.45 4.77
N GLY A 189 -9.95 8.72 4.07
CA GLY A 189 -10.40 7.38 4.43
C GLY A 189 -9.84 6.28 3.52
N TYR A 190 -9.03 5.38 4.07
CA TYR A 190 -8.62 4.15 3.38
C TYR A 190 -9.48 2.93 3.80
N SER A 191 -9.41 1.86 3.02
CA SER A 191 -10.19 0.61 3.22
C SER A 191 -11.72 0.82 3.26
N PRO A 192 -12.31 1.62 2.35
CA PRO A 192 -13.74 1.97 2.42
C PRO A 192 -14.70 0.78 2.36
N LEU A 193 -14.23 -0.36 1.82
CA LEU A 193 -15.00 -1.59 1.69
C LEU A 193 -14.79 -2.60 2.83
N ALA A 194 -14.05 -2.20 3.88
CA ALA A 194 -13.61 -3.06 4.97
C ALA A 194 -12.99 -4.40 4.48
N LYS A 195 -12.07 -4.31 3.51
CA LYS A 195 -11.47 -5.46 2.80
C LYS A 195 -12.49 -6.44 2.20
N GLY A 196 -13.65 -5.93 1.78
CA GLY A 196 -14.74 -6.70 1.19
C GLY A 196 -15.76 -7.24 2.19
N LEU A 197 -15.50 -7.13 3.50
CA LEU A 197 -16.41 -7.63 4.54
C LEU A 197 -17.70 -6.82 4.60
N ALA A 198 -17.63 -5.51 4.35
CA ALA A 198 -18.80 -4.63 4.37
C ALA A 198 -19.74 -4.85 3.17
N LEU A 199 -19.30 -5.52 2.10
CA LEU A 199 -20.08 -5.68 0.87
C LEU A 199 -21.29 -6.62 1.03
N ARG A 200 -21.31 -7.43 2.08
CA ARG A 200 -22.33 -8.46 2.34
C ARG A 200 -23.29 -8.06 3.46
N ASP A 201 -23.12 -6.88 4.04
CA ASP A 201 -23.99 -6.40 5.09
C ASP A 201 -25.42 -6.18 4.52
N PRO A 202 -26.48 -6.72 5.16
CA PRO A 202 -27.84 -6.59 4.65
C PRO A 202 -28.31 -5.14 4.50
N GLY A 203 -27.88 -4.24 5.39
CA GLY A 203 -28.21 -2.81 5.32
C GLY A 203 -27.53 -2.15 4.11
N VAL A 204 -26.24 -2.45 3.88
CA VAL A 204 -25.53 -1.96 2.68
C VAL A 204 -26.17 -2.50 1.39
N VAL A 205 -26.53 -3.78 1.35
CA VAL A 205 -27.15 -4.41 0.18
C VAL A 205 -28.51 -3.81 -0.11
N ALA A 206 -29.38 -3.63 0.89
CA ALA A 206 -30.70 -3.04 0.71
C ALA A 206 -30.62 -1.60 0.16
N ILE A 207 -29.69 -0.79 0.67
CA ILE A 207 -29.44 0.57 0.15
C ILE A 207 -28.93 0.50 -1.30
N ALA A 208 -28.03 -0.44 -1.61
CA ALA A 208 -27.51 -0.60 -2.95
C ALA A 208 -28.62 -0.95 -3.96
N GLU A 209 -29.52 -1.86 -3.59
CA GLU A 209 -30.70 -2.23 -4.39
C GLU A 209 -31.65 -1.05 -4.61
N ALA A 210 -31.93 -0.26 -3.56
CA ALA A 210 -32.79 0.92 -3.64
C ALA A 210 -32.29 1.98 -4.64
N HIS A 211 -30.98 2.12 -4.80
CA HIS A 211 -30.36 3.06 -5.74
C HIS A 211 -30.01 2.44 -7.11
N GLY A 212 -30.20 1.13 -7.29
CA GLY A 212 -29.73 0.40 -8.47
C GLY A 212 -28.20 0.46 -8.62
N ARG A 213 -27.48 0.44 -7.50
CA ARG A 213 -26.00 0.52 -7.43
C ARG A 213 -25.41 -0.73 -6.80
N SER A 214 -24.08 -0.84 -6.86
CA SER A 214 -23.37 -1.89 -6.13
C SER A 214 -23.15 -1.51 -4.66
N PRO A 215 -23.01 -2.49 -3.74
CA PRO A 215 -22.61 -2.24 -2.36
C PRO A 215 -21.32 -1.43 -2.24
N ALA A 216 -20.35 -1.63 -3.15
CA ALA A 216 -19.11 -0.88 -3.17
C ALA A 216 -19.34 0.62 -3.45
N GLN A 217 -20.21 0.95 -4.42
CA GLN A 217 -20.57 2.33 -4.73
C GLN A 217 -21.27 3.00 -3.54
N VAL A 218 -22.17 2.31 -2.84
CA VAL A 218 -22.82 2.84 -1.62
C VAL A 218 -21.79 3.19 -0.56
N LEU A 219 -20.83 2.30 -0.29
CA LEU A 219 -19.80 2.51 0.73
C LEU A 219 -18.85 3.68 0.38
N VAL A 220 -18.42 3.77 -0.89
CA VAL A 220 -17.60 4.88 -1.36
C VAL A 220 -18.39 6.19 -1.34
N ARG A 221 -19.66 6.17 -1.80
CA ARG A 221 -20.56 7.32 -1.76
C ARG A 221 -20.78 7.82 -0.34
N TRP A 222 -20.97 6.93 0.62
CA TRP A 222 -21.11 7.29 2.04
C TRP A 222 -19.86 8.01 2.56
N SER A 223 -18.67 7.57 2.17
CA SER A 223 -17.42 8.24 2.53
C SER A 223 -17.36 9.67 1.98
N VAL A 224 -17.65 9.81 0.69
CA VAL A 224 -17.67 11.11 -0.01
C VAL A 224 -18.72 12.06 0.59
N GLN A 225 -19.96 11.59 0.82
CA GLN A 225 -21.01 12.38 1.47
C GLN A 225 -20.72 12.71 2.93
N SER A 226 -19.81 11.96 3.57
CA SER A 226 -19.29 12.28 4.90
C SER A 226 -18.15 13.30 4.85
N ASN A 227 -17.86 13.90 3.69
CA ASN A 227 -16.71 14.77 3.45
C ASN A 227 -15.35 14.10 3.79
N VAL A 228 -15.27 12.79 3.53
CA VAL A 228 -14.05 12.00 3.71
C VAL A 228 -13.64 11.45 2.34
N PRO A 229 -12.59 12.01 1.70
CA PRO A 229 -12.04 11.44 0.48
C PRO A 229 -11.70 9.98 0.66
N SER A 230 -12.05 9.16 -0.33
CA SER A 230 -12.02 7.71 -0.22
C SER A 230 -10.97 7.12 -1.13
N ILE A 231 -10.27 6.09 -0.65
CA ILE A 231 -9.18 5.44 -1.37
C ILE A 231 -9.53 3.97 -1.69
N PRO A 232 -10.53 3.71 -2.55
CA PRO A 232 -10.82 2.34 -2.96
C PRO A 232 -9.67 1.75 -3.77
N LYS A 233 -9.39 0.47 -3.54
CA LYS A 233 -8.43 -0.33 -4.31
C LYS A 233 -9.15 -1.47 -5.01
N SER A 234 -8.80 -1.72 -6.27
CA SER A 234 -9.20 -2.93 -6.99
C SER A 234 -8.17 -3.31 -8.04
N THR A 235 -8.03 -4.61 -8.30
CA THR A 235 -7.29 -5.14 -9.47
C THR A 235 -8.21 -5.47 -10.64
N LYS A 236 -9.53 -5.46 -10.43
CA LYS A 236 -10.58 -5.76 -11.40
C LYS A 236 -11.10 -4.48 -12.05
N LEU A 237 -11.02 -4.38 -13.37
CA LEU A 237 -11.33 -3.17 -14.14
C LEU A 237 -12.79 -2.72 -13.95
N GLU A 238 -13.72 -3.66 -13.93
CA GLU A 238 -15.15 -3.39 -13.70
C GLU A 238 -15.39 -2.72 -12.34
N CYS A 239 -14.67 -3.14 -11.30
CA CYS A 239 -14.74 -2.51 -9.98
C CYS A 239 -14.06 -1.13 -9.97
N VAL A 240 -12.95 -0.95 -10.70
CA VAL A 240 -12.31 0.37 -10.86
C VAL A 240 -13.29 1.37 -11.45
N ARG A 241 -13.97 1.00 -12.54
CA ARG A 241 -14.98 1.85 -13.17
C ARG A 241 -16.18 2.10 -12.26
N ALA A 242 -16.69 1.08 -11.59
CA ALA A 242 -17.82 1.26 -10.68
C ALA A 242 -17.49 2.21 -9.53
N ASN A 243 -16.27 2.15 -8.99
CA ASN A 243 -15.84 2.99 -7.87
C ASN A 243 -15.68 4.48 -8.23
N SER A 244 -15.51 4.85 -9.51
CA SER A 244 -15.53 6.27 -9.93
C SER A 244 -16.93 6.82 -10.20
N GLN A 245 -17.93 5.94 -10.33
CA GLN A 245 -19.32 6.30 -10.60
C GLN A 245 -20.12 6.43 -9.30
N VAL A 246 -19.70 7.39 -8.47
CA VAL A 246 -20.25 7.64 -7.12
C VAL A 246 -20.74 9.08 -6.93
N TYR A 247 -20.83 9.87 -7.99
CA TYR A 247 -21.29 11.27 -7.93
C TYR A 247 -22.64 11.49 -8.62
N ASP A 248 -23.16 10.47 -9.29
CA ASP A 248 -24.42 10.50 -10.05
C ASP A 248 -25.63 10.00 -9.25
N PHE A 249 -25.47 9.75 -7.95
CA PHE A 249 -26.54 9.46 -7.01
C PHE A 249 -26.24 10.04 -5.63
N ILE A 250 -27.25 10.09 -4.76
CA ILE A 250 -27.13 10.62 -3.40
C ILE A 250 -27.85 9.68 -2.43
N LEU A 251 -27.14 9.26 -1.37
CA LEU A 251 -27.74 8.57 -0.25
C LEU A 251 -28.62 9.56 0.52
N THR A 252 -29.84 9.13 0.82
CA THR A 252 -30.79 9.89 1.63
C THR A 252 -30.26 10.06 3.06
N GLN A 253 -30.86 11.02 3.78
CA GLN A 253 -30.49 11.26 5.17
C GLN A 253 -30.70 10.01 6.05
N GLU A 254 -31.76 9.25 5.81
CA GLU A 254 -32.06 8.01 6.53
C GLU A 254 -31.02 6.92 6.26
N GLU A 255 -30.63 6.73 4.99
CA GLU A 255 -29.58 5.77 4.62
C GLU A 255 -28.22 6.16 5.21
N MET A 256 -27.88 7.45 5.19
CA MET A 256 -26.68 7.96 5.86
C MET A 256 -26.74 7.69 7.38
N MET A 257 -27.90 7.85 8.02
CA MET A 257 -28.07 7.56 9.45
C MET A 257 -27.91 6.05 9.75
N THR A 258 -28.46 5.19 8.91
CA THR A 258 -28.30 3.73 8.98
C THR A 258 -26.84 3.32 8.89
N LEU A 259 -26.08 3.84 7.92
CA LEU A 259 -24.65 3.54 7.77
C LEU A 259 -23.83 4.12 8.93
N ASN A 260 -24.20 5.29 9.45
CA ASN A 260 -23.52 5.93 10.58
C ASN A 260 -23.76 5.26 11.93
N SER A 261 -24.78 4.40 12.05
CA SER A 261 -25.14 3.68 13.27
C SER A 261 -24.60 2.25 13.31
N MET A 262 -23.94 1.78 12.24
CA MET A 262 -23.33 0.45 12.19
C MET A 262 -22.29 0.28 13.31
N THR A 263 -22.34 -0.87 13.97
CA THR A 263 -21.52 -1.17 15.14
C THR A 263 -20.03 -1.15 14.77
N GLN A 264 -19.23 -0.40 15.53
CA GLN A 264 -17.81 -0.22 15.26
C GLN A 264 -16.93 -1.37 15.78
N THR A 265 -17.18 -2.60 15.33
CA THR A 265 -16.45 -3.79 15.79
C THR A 265 -15.39 -4.27 14.80
N LEU A 266 -15.38 -3.74 13.58
CA LEU A 266 -14.51 -4.23 12.53
C LEU A 266 -13.34 -3.26 12.31
N THR A 267 -12.12 -3.73 12.57
CA THR A 267 -10.91 -3.03 12.14
C THR A 267 -10.16 -3.91 11.14
N CYS A 268 -9.78 -3.33 10.00
CA CYS A 268 -9.11 -4.03 8.91
C CYS A 268 -7.59 -3.99 9.06
N VAL A 269 -7.08 -3.02 9.79
CA VAL A 269 -5.66 -2.84 10.07
C VAL A 269 -5.40 -3.10 11.55
N ASP A 270 -4.71 -4.21 11.80
CA ASP A 270 -4.24 -4.58 13.11
C ASP A 270 -3.08 -3.66 13.55
N ARG A 271 -3.42 -2.66 14.38
CA ARG A 271 -2.45 -1.73 14.98
C ARG A 271 -1.52 -2.43 15.97
N ASN A 272 -1.93 -3.55 16.58
CA ASN A 272 -1.14 -4.23 17.62
C ASN A 272 0.11 -4.91 17.04
N SER A 273 0.06 -5.37 15.78
CA SER A 273 1.24 -5.92 15.10
C SER A 273 2.17 -4.86 14.49
N MET A 274 1.85 -3.57 14.55
CA MET A 274 2.66 -2.53 13.88
C MET A 274 4.05 -2.40 14.49
N GLN A 275 4.17 -2.35 15.82
CA GLN A 275 5.47 -2.24 16.48
C GLN A 275 6.42 -3.37 16.07
N MET A 276 5.92 -4.62 16.05
CA MET A 276 6.70 -5.78 15.61
C MET A 276 7.21 -5.63 14.17
N LYS A 277 6.38 -5.10 13.26
CA LYS A 277 6.77 -4.89 11.84
C LYS A 277 7.78 -3.76 11.66
N ILE A 278 7.75 -2.76 12.53
CA ILE A 278 8.70 -1.64 12.51
C ILE A 278 10.06 -2.11 13.06
N ASP A 279 10.06 -2.89 14.14
CA ASP A 279 11.28 -3.40 14.76
C ASP A 279 11.90 -4.57 13.99
N ASN A 280 11.11 -5.25 13.15
CA ASN A 280 11.57 -6.32 12.26
C ASN A 280 11.27 -5.96 10.79
N PRO A 281 12.03 -5.02 10.19
CA PRO A 281 11.73 -4.55 8.86
C PRO A 281 11.91 -5.67 7.84
N LEU A 282 10.85 -5.94 7.08
CA LEU A 282 10.94 -6.79 5.88
C LEU A 282 11.20 -5.89 4.67
N PRO A 283 11.80 -6.40 3.58
CA PRO A 283 12.02 -5.63 2.35
C PRO A 283 10.74 -4.95 1.85
N ASP A 284 10.87 -3.80 1.20
CA ASP A 284 9.73 -3.13 0.56
C ASP A 284 9.03 -4.06 -0.42
N GLY A 285 7.70 -4.09 -0.39
CA GLY A 285 6.94 -4.97 -1.27
C GLY A 285 7.13 -6.46 -1.02
N TYR A 286 7.61 -6.89 0.16
CA TYR A 286 7.73 -8.33 0.50
C TYR A 286 6.44 -9.15 0.34
N LYS A 287 5.29 -8.50 0.19
CA LYS A 287 3.97 -9.09 -0.06
C LYS A 287 3.48 -8.97 -1.50
N LEU A 288 4.23 -8.30 -2.38
CA LEU A 288 4.01 -8.42 -3.80
C LEU A 288 4.45 -9.85 -4.14
N ASN A 289 3.49 -10.77 -4.26
CA ASN A 289 3.73 -12.11 -4.81
C ASN A 289 4.65 -11.93 -6.02
N ALA A 290 5.82 -12.59 -6.02
CA ALA A 290 6.89 -12.35 -6.98
C ALA A 290 6.30 -12.21 -8.39
N ILE A 291 6.17 -10.96 -8.86
CA ILE A 291 5.84 -10.68 -10.24
C ILE A 291 7.10 -11.15 -10.95
N PRO A 292 7.06 -12.20 -11.79
CA PRO A 292 8.22 -12.53 -12.58
C PRO A 292 8.58 -11.26 -13.36
N ASP A 293 9.85 -10.92 -13.44
CA ASP A 293 10.37 -9.81 -14.25
C ASP A 293 9.99 -9.92 -15.76
N ALA A 294 9.16 -10.89 -16.14
CA ALA A 294 8.62 -11.15 -17.47
C ALA A 294 7.73 -10.03 -18.05
N PHE A 295 7.38 -8.98 -17.31
CA PHE A 295 6.76 -7.76 -17.87
C PHE A 295 7.76 -6.74 -18.40
N ILE A 296 9.06 -7.05 -18.40
CA ILE A 296 10.05 -6.32 -19.20
C ILE A 296 9.63 -6.45 -20.67
N ALA A 297 9.15 -5.34 -21.23
CA ALA A 297 9.04 -5.15 -22.67
C ALA A 297 10.38 -5.55 -23.30
N ARG A 298 10.42 -6.69 -23.98
CA ARG A 298 11.56 -7.08 -24.80
C ARG A 298 11.74 -5.99 -25.87
N PRO A 299 12.93 -5.42 -26.05
CA PRO A 299 13.22 -4.69 -27.27
C PRO A 299 13.02 -5.65 -28.45
N SER A 300 12.43 -5.15 -29.54
CA SER A 300 12.26 -5.87 -30.80
C SER A 300 13.60 -6.51 -31.24
N PRO A 301 13.64 -7.77 -31.69
CA PRO A 301 14.88 -8.43 -32.03
C PRO A 301 15.42 -7.90 -33.37
N ALA A 302 16.48 -7.09 -33.30
CA ALA A 302 17.36 -6.88 -34.44
C ALA A 302 18.82 -6.88 -33.95
N ALA A 303 19.55 -7.96 -34.32
CA ALA A 303 21.01 -8.13 -34.35
C ALA A 303 21.80 -7.93 -33.03
N THR A 304 22.76 -8.73 -32.58
CA THR A 304 23.58 -9.82 -33.15
C THR A 304 24.31 -10.48 -31.97
N THR A 305 24.74 -11.72 -32.19
CA THR A 305 25.60 -12.59 -31.37
C THR A 305 26.83 -11.93 -30.72
N ALA A 306 27.11 -12.23 -29.43
CA ALA A 306 28.36 -12.85 -28.93
C ALA A 306 28.47 -12.76 -27.38
N GLU A 307 29.20 -13.72 -26.80
CA GLU A 307 29.70 -13.81 -25.41
C GLU A 307 28.74 -14.34 -24.32
N ARG A 308 28.74 -15.68 -24.16
CA ARG A 308 28.36 -16.35 -22.91
C ARG A 308 29.58 -17.07 -22.33
N GLY A 309 29.94 -16.71 -21.11
CA GLY A 309 30.89 -17.46 -20.30
C GLY A 309 31.21 -16.72 -19.01
N GLY A 310 30.41 -16.92 -17.95
CA GLY A 310 30.78 -16.41 -16.62
C GLY A 310 29.68 -16.25 -15.58
N GLN A 311 28.40 -16.15 -15.95
CA GLN A 311 27.32 -15.76 -15.01
C GLN A 311 26.47 -16.91 -14.42
N SER A 312 26.76 -18.17 -14.76
CA SER A 312 25.84 -19.28 -14.44
C SER A 312 25.96 -19.83 -13.00
N HIS A 313 27.05 -19.57 -12.27
CA HIS A 313 27.26 -20.13 -10.92
C HIS A 313 26.51 -19.37 -9.80
N CYS A 314 26.41 -18.04 -9.86
CA CYS A 314 25.69 -17.26 -8.83
C CYS A 314 24.17 -17.38 -8.93
N TYR A 315 23.63 -17.52 -10.15
CA TYR A 315 22.19 -17.59 -10.38
C TYR A 315 21.59 -18.91 -9.86
N LEU A 316 22.25 -20.04 -10.09
CA LEU A 316 21.78 -21.35 -9.63
C LEU A 316 21.76 -21.47 -8.09
N LEU A 317 22.72 -20.86 -7.40
CA LEU A 317 22.76 -20.83 -5.94
C LEU A 317 21.67 -19.95 -5.31
N GLN A 318 21.32 -18.83 -5.96
CA GLN A 318 20.20 -17.99 -5.52
C GLN A 318 18.84 -18.65 -5.73
N GLU A 319 18.64 -19.34 -6.86
CA GLU A 319 17.42 -20.09 -7.09
C GLU A 319 17.28 -21.27 -6.13
N LEU A 320 18.35 -22.05 -5.89
CA LEU A 320 18.33 -23.15 -4.92
C LEU A 320 18.01 -22.69 -3.49
N ASN A 321 18.52 -21.51 -3.07
CA ASN A 321 18.16 -20.92 -1.77
C ASN A 321 16.68 -20.52 -1.72
N GLY A 322 16.13 -20.00 -2.81
CA GLY A 322 14.70 -19.69 -2.93
C GLY A 322 13.82 -20.94 -2.83
N TRP A 323 14.21 -22.04 -3.46
CA TRP A 323 13.49 -23.32 -3.41
C TRP A 323 13.57 -24.00 -2.03
N LEU A 324 14.73 -23.94 -1.35
CA LEU A 324 14.89 -24.52 -0.01
C LEU A 324 14.08 -23.77 1.06
N LEU A 325 13.91 -22.45 0.93
CA LEU A 325 13.03 -21.65 1.81
C LEU A 325 11.54 -22.01 1.66
N CYS A 326 11.12 -22.55 0.50
CA CYS A 326 9.76 -23.04 0.28
C CYS A 326 9.47 -24.39 0.96
N LEU A 327 10.49 -25.18 1.29
CA LEU A 327 10.34 -26.49 1.97
C LEU A 327 10.38 -26.30 3.49
N GLY A 328 9.33 -25.67 4.03
CA GLY A 328 9.16 -25.49 5.46
C GLY A 328 9.17 -26.81 6.24
N LYS A 329 10.00 -26.85 7.30
CA LYS A 329 10.16 -27.91 8.35
C LYS A 329 11.24 -28.98 8.12
N TYR A 330 12.50 -28.57 7.91
CA TYR A 330 13.65 -29.44 8.24
C TYR A 330 14.70 -28.68 9.06
N SER A 331 15.37 -29.36 9.99
CA SER A 331 16.33 -28.74 10.92
C SER A 331 17.54 -28.16 10.17
N GLN A 332 18.18 -27.14 10.72
CA GLN A 332 19.35 -26.47 10.12
C GLN A 332 20.50 -27.46 9.80
N LEU A 333 20.61 -28.57 10.55
CA LEU A 333 21.57 -29.65 10.29
C LEU A 333 21.30 -30.42 8.99
N PHE A 334 20.04 -30.59 8.60
CA PHE A 334 19.67 -31.29 7.37
C PHE A 334 19.98 -30.45 6.13
N HIS A 335 19.80 -29.13 6.23
CA HIS A 335 20.17 -28.17 5.18
C HIS A 335 21.68 -28.13 4.93
N ALA A 336 22.49 -28.16 6.00
CA ALA A 336 23.95 -28.15 5.89
C ALA A 336 24.50 -29.41 5.20
N LEU A 337 23.92 -30.59 5.48
CA LEU A 337 24.33 -31.84 4.85
C LEU A 337 24.00 -31.89 3.36
N ILE A 338 22.83 -31.40 2.95
CA ILE A 338 22.42 -31.35 1.54
C ILE A 338 23.33 -30.40 0.75
N ILE A 339 23.63 -29.23 1.31
CA ILE A 339 24.52 -28.25 0.66
C ILE A 339 25.94 -28.82 0.52
N GLN A 340 26.47 -29.52 1.54
CA GLN A 340 27.79 -30.13 1.46
C GLN A 340 27.91 -31.21 0.38
N GLU A 341 26.86 -31.99 0.12
CA GLU A 341 26.91 -33.00 -0.94
C GLU A 341 26.62 -32.45 -2.34
N LEU A 342 25.79 -31.41 -2.45
CA LEU A 342 25.58 -30.72 -3.74
C LEU A 342 26.85 -30.02 -4.22
N LEU A 343 27.68 -29.49 -3.31
CA LEU A 343 28.94 -28.82 -3.66
C LEU A 343 30.04 -29.79 -4.14
N LYS A 344 29.92 -31.10 -3.88
CA LYS A 344 30.90 -32.11 -4.30
C LYS A 344 30.56 -32.78 -5.63
N THR A 345 29.40 -32.46 -6.23
CA THR A 345 28.87 -33.19 -7.37
C THR A 345 29.11 -32.44 -8.69
N PRO A 346 29.60 -33.09 -9.77
CA PRO A 346 29.75 -32.47 -11.09
C PRO A 346 28.41 -31.96 -11.66
N LEU A 347 28.45 -30.81 -12.36
CA LEU A 347 27.28 -30.07 -12.85
C LEU A 347 26.32 -30.90 -13.72
N ASP A 348 26.86 -31.83 -14.51
CA ASP A 348 26.08 -32.65 -15.45
C ASP A 348 25.21 -33.71 -14.74
N SER A 349 25.44 -33.92 -13.44
CA SER A 349 24.72 -34.89 -12.60
C SER A 349 23.63 -34.23 -11.71
N LEU A 350 23.58 -32.90 -11.64
CA LEU A 350 22.67 -32.17 -10.73
C LEU A 350 21.18 -32.30 -11.10
N GLN A 351 20.86 -32.37 -12.40
CA GLN A 351 19.48 -32.58 -12.86
C GLN A 351 18.92 -33.95 -12.41
N VAL A 352 19.77 -34.98 -12.31
CA VAL A 352 19.36 -36.33 -11.90
C VAL A 352 19.11 -36.39 -10.39
N ILE A 353 19.86 -35.63 -9.58
CA ILE A 353 19.74 -35.62 -8.12
C ILE A 353 18.48 -34.91 -7.65
N CYS A 354 18.08 -33.79 -8.27
CA CYS A 354 16.82 -33.13 -7.95
C CYS A 354 15.60 -34.07 -8.16
N CYS A 355 15.61 -34.90 -9.21
CA CYS A 355 14.56 -35.89 -9.45
C CYS A 355 14.57 -37.05 -8.43
N VAL A 356 15.74 -37.48 -7.96
CA VAL A 356 15.85 -38.58 -6.97
C VAL A 356 15.44 -38.12 -5.56
N ILE A 357 15.73 -36.87 -5.17
CA ILE A 357 15.34 -36.33 -3.86
C ILE A 357 13.81 -36.15 -3.79
N LEU A 358 13.19 -35.66 -4.87
CA LEU A 358 11.74 -35.47 -4.93
C LEU A 358 10.94 -36.79 -4.96
N THR A 359 11.54 -37.90 -5.42
CA THR A 359 10.85 -39.20 -5.51
C THR A 359 11.02 -40.10 -4.27
N LYS A 360 11.93 -39.77 -3.35
CA LYS A 360 12.17 -40.56 -2.11
C LYS A 360 11.64 -39.93 -0.83
N MET A 361 11.00 -38.76 -0.87
CA MET A 361 10.38 -38.17 0.31
C MET A 361 9.04 -38.85 0.65
N PRO A 362 8.83 -39.36 1.88
CA PRO A 362 7.55 -39.91 2.27
C PRO A 362 6.51 -38.79 2.39
N MET A 363 5.41 -38.92 1.64
CA MET A 363 4.22 -38.06 1.77
C MET A 363 3.65 -38.17 3.20
N PRO A 364 3.24 -37.07 3.84
CA PRO A 364 2.58 -37.14 5.15
C PRO A 364 1.23 -37.85 4.99
N LYS A 365 1.03 -38.95 5.73
CA LYS A 365 -0.27 -39.64 5.81
C LYS A 365 -1.27 -38.72 6.51
N THR A 366 -2.33 -38.36 5.81
CA THR A 366 -3.56 -37.80 6.38
C THR A 366 -4.28 -38.88 7.19
N GLY A 367 -4.52 -38.63 8.48
CA GLY A 367 -5.32 -39.49 9.35
C GLY A 367 -5.98 -38.68 10.46
N HIS A 368 -7.31 -38.60 10.42
CA HIS A 368 -8.20 -38.02 11.43
C HIS A 368 -8.04 -38.67 12.80
N ILE A 369 -8.19 -37.90 13.89
CA ILE A 369 -8.91 -38.31 15.12
C ILE A 369 -9.60 -37.08 15.75
N PHE A 370 -10.94 -37.17 15.87
CA PHE A 370 -11.84 -36.39 16.74
C PHE A 370 -11.72 -36.89 18.20
N THR A 371 -12.27 -36.12 19.16
CA THR A 371 -12.33 -36.31 20.64
C THR A 371 -11.16 -35.65 21.37
N SER A 372 -11.35 -34.82 22.41
CA SER A 372 -12.48 -34.55 23.32
C SER A 372 -12.52 -33.08 23.70
#